data_AF-A0A0M5K2J1-F1
#
_entry.id   AF-A0A0M5K2J1-F1
#
_cell.length_a   1.000
_cell.length_b   1.000
_cell.length_c   1.000
_cell.angle_alpha   90.00
_cell.angle_beta   90.00
_cell.angle_gamma   90.00
#
_symmetry.space_group_name_H-M   'P 1'
#
loop_
_entity.id
_entity.type
_entity.pdbx_description
1 polymer ?
#
loop_
_entity_poly.entity_id
_entity_poly.type
_entity_poly.pdbx_seq_one_letter_code
_entity_poly.pdbx_strand_id
1 'polypeptide(L)'
;MKKLLSILALVCVAIGCWAFYPKTSAESGYMMLLLDSSNQLTIIYPNGQEERQTIKLKFKGPSPQVQVLIKLNELRSQGWTVAQMHISEYSTPDPSFPKSPDHTRSETYLLEKR
;
A
#
# COMPACT_ATOMS: atom_id res chain seq x y z
N MET A 1 -51.84 8.25 20.27
CA MET A 1 -50.76 9.11 19.74
C MET A 1 -49.43 9.01 20.49
N LYS A 2 -49.38 8.62 21.78
CA LYS A 2 -48.11 8.54 22.56
C LYS A 2 -47.07 7.52 22.07
N LYS A 3 -47.49 6.45 21.38
CA LYS A 3 -46.61 5.39 20.86
C LYS A 3 -45.71 5.84 19.69
N LEU A 4 -46.18 6.79 18.89
CA LEU A 4 -45.42 7.37 17.77
C LEU A 4 -44.19 8.13 18.26
N LEU A 5 -44.32 8.80 19.40
CA LEU A 5 -43.24 9.58 20.01
C LEU A 5 -42.12 8.67 20.54
N SER A 6 -42.48 7.51 21.10
CA SER A 6 -41.52 6.49 21.52
C SER A 6 -40.78 5.84 20.35
N ILE A 7 -41.48 5.60 19.22
CA ILE A 7 -40.85 5.04 18.02
C ILE A 7 -39.89 6.06 17.39
N LEU A 8 -40.30 7.34 17.33
CA LEU A 8 -39.47 8.40 16.78
C LEU A 8 -38.20 8.62 17.63
N ALA A 9 -38.32 8.56 18.95
CA ALA A 9 -37.18 8.63 19.85
C ALA A 9 -36.20 7.46 19.62
N LEU A 10 -36.71 6.24 19.43
CA LEU A 10 -35.87 5.06 19.19
C LEU A 10 -35.08 5.15 17.87
N VAL A 11 -35.71 5.68 16.82
CA VAL A 11 -35.04 5.88 15.51
C VAL A 11 -33.97 6.98 15.58
N CYS A 12 -34.24 8.08 16.29
CA CYS A 12 -33.24 9.14 16.50
C CYS A 12 -32.00 8.64 17.27
N VAL A 13 -32.20 7.79 18.29
CA VAL A 13 -31.09 7.19 19.05
C VAL A 13 -30.26 6.25 18.17
N ALA A 14 -30.91 5.42 17.34
CA ALA A 14 -30.21 4.51 16.44
C ALA A 14 -29.35 5.25 15.40
N ILE A 15 -29.87 6.34 14.83
CA ILE A 15 -29.13 7.18 13.86
C ILE A 15 -28.02 7.97 14.56
N GLY A 16 -28.27 8.48 15.76
CA GLY A 16 -27.27 9.15 16.59
C GLY A 16 -26.09 8.23 16.94
N CYS A 17 -26.36 6.99 17.32
CA CYS A 17 -25.31 5.99 17.58
C CYS A 17 -24.46 5.69 16.33
N TRP A 18 -25.02 5.78 15.12
CA TRP A 18 -24.25 5.67 13.87
C TRP A 18 -23.36 6.88 13.58
N ALA A 19 -23.77 8.08 13.99
CA ALA A 19 -22.97 9.29 13.83
C ALA A 19 -21.76 9.34 14.80
N PHE A 20 -21.88 8.69 15.96
CA PHE A 20 -20.82 8.57 16.97
C PHE A 20 -20.06 7.24 16.92
N TYR A 21 -20.43 6.32 16.02
CA TYR A 21 -19.59 5.16 15.77
C TYR A 21 -18.25 5.67 15.25
N PRO A 22 -17.12 5.33 15.90
CA PRO A 22 -15.83 5.77 15.44
C PRO A 22 -15.68 5.28 13.99
N LYS A 23 -15.68 6.21 13.04
CA LYS A 23 -15.20 5.93 11.69
C LYS A 23 -13.85 5.27 11.87
N THR A 24 -13.65 4.10 11.28
CA THR A 24 -12.35 3.42 11.23
C THR A 24 -11.29 4.49 11.03
N SER A 25 -10.52 4.77 12.08
CA SER A 25 -9.49 5.79 12.01
C SER A 25 -8.60 5.40 10.84
N ALA A 26 -8.36 6.35 9.93
CA ALA A 26 -7.52 6.08 8.78
C ALA A 26 -6.26 5.34 9.26
N GLU A 27 -6.00 4.16 8.70
CA GLU A 27 -5.06 3.20 9.24
C GLU A 27 -3.71 3.89 9.49
N SER A 28 -3.32 4.00 10.75
CA SER A 28 -2.07 4.62 11.20
C SER A 28 -1.07 3.53 11.55
N GLY A 29 0.21 3.85 11.44
CA GLY A 29 1.30 2.90 11.67
C GLY A 29 2.25 2.82 10.49
N TYR A 30 2.76 1.62 10.23
CA TYR A 30 3.79 1.37 9.21
C TYR A 30 3.25 0.51 8.08
N MET A 31 3.55 0.92 6.86
CA MET A 31 3.28 0.19 5.63
C MET A 31 4.59 -0.07 4.90
N MET A 32 4.68 -1.20 4.20
CA MET A 32 5.84 -1.51 3.38
C MET A 32 5.44 -1.54 1.91
N LEU A 33 6.26 -0.92 1.06
CA LEU A 33 6.16 -1.02 -0.39
C LEU A 33 7.44 -1.68 -0.91
N LEU A 34 7.31 -2.83 -1.55
CA LEU A 34 8.40 -3.61 -2.09
C LEU A 34 8.29 -3.68 -3.61
N LEU A 35 9.36 -3.35 -4.32
CA LEU A 35 9.53 -3.71 -5.72
C LEU A 35 10.59 -4.81 -5.79
N ASP A 36 10.19 -5.99 -6.24
CA ASP A 36 11.13 -7.08 -6.47
C ASP A 36 11.71 -7.04 -7.89
N SER A 37 12.66 -7.93 -8.16
CA SER A 37 13.28 -8.09 -9.47
C SER A 37 12.38 -8.74 -10.53
N SER A 38 11.27 -9.34 -10.12
CA SER A 38 10.26 -9.90 -11.02
C SER A 38 9.28 -8.83 -11.54
N ASN A 39 9.52 -7.56 -11.17
CA ASN A 39 8.63 -6.42 -11.41
C ASN A 39 7.28 -6.59 -10.70
N GLN A 40 7.28 -7.23 -9.53
CA GLN A 40 6.12 -7.31 -8.66
C GLN A 40 6.22 -6.20 -7.61
N LEU A 41 5.22 -5.33 -7.61
CA LEU A 41 5.01 -4.33 -6.58
C LEU A 41 4.12 -4.94 -5.49
N THR A 42 4.63 -5.01 -4.27
CA THR A 42 3.89 -5.55 -3.12
C THR A 42 3.71 -4.47 -2.07
N ILE A 43 2.49 -4.32 -1.57
CA ILE A 43 2.15 -3.43 -0.47
C ILE A 43 1.79 -4.32 0.72
N ILE A 44 2.44 -4.10 1.85
CA ILE A 44 2.10 -4.73 3.12
C ILE A 44 1.48 -3.66 4.01
N TYR A 45 0.19 -3.77 4.23
CA TYR A 45 -0.58 -2.84 5.06
C TYR A 45 -0.31 -3.06 6.56
N PRO A 46 -0.61 -2.08 7.44
CA PRO A 46 -0.42 -2.22 8.89
C PRO A 46 -1.17 -3.41 9.50
N ASN A 47 -2.30 -3.79 8.91
CA ASN A 47 -3.08 -4.96 9.30
C ASN A 47 -2.51 -6.31 8.81
N GLY A 48 -1.38 -6.30 8.11
CA GLY A 48 -0.74 -7.50 7.55
C GLY A 48 -1.37 -8.00 6.24
N GLN A 49 -2.33 -7.28 5.67
CA GLN A 49 -2.82 -7.59 4.33
C GLN A 49 -1.75 -7.27 3.29
N GLU A 50 -1.63 -8.13 2.29
CA GLU A 50 -0.72 -7.95 1.17
C GLU A 50 -1.52 -7.66 -0.11
N GLU A 51 -1.16 -6.60 -0.80
CA GLU A 51 -1.62 -6.31 -2.15
C GLU A 51 -0.45 -6.46 -3.12
N ARG A 52 -0.59 -7.36 -4.10
CA ARG A 52 0.45 -7.66 -5.08
C ARG A 52 0.00 -7.21 -6.46
N GLN A 53 0.83 -6.41 -7.12
CA GLN A 53 0.60 -5.90 -8.46
C GLN A 53 1.79 -6.24 -9.36
N THR A 54 1.56 -7.06 -10.37
CA THR A 54 2.57 -7.33 -11.40
C THR A 54 2.65 -6.17 -12.39
N ILE A 55 3.81 -5.53 -12.46
CA ILE A 55 4.08 -4.44 -13.39
C ILE A 55 4.33 -5.05 -14.79
N LYS A 56 3.39 -4.82 -15.71
CA LYS A 56 3.57 -5.21 -17.11
C LYS A 56 4.47 -4.20 -17.81
N LEU A 57 5.71 -4.60 -18.08
CA LEU A 57 6.63 -3.87 -18.94
C LEU A 57 6.08 -3.84 -20.38
N LYS A 58 5.53 -2.68 -20.80
CA LYS A 58 5.24 -2.44 -22.21
C LYS A 58 6.48 -1.86 -22.89
N PHE A 59 6.68 -2.13 -24.17
CA PHE A 59 7.83 -1.66 -24.97
C PHE A 59 7.99 -0.11 -25.03
N LYS A 60 6.99 0.65 -24.54
CA LYS A 60 6.99 2.10 -24.31
C LYS A 60 6.39 2.50 -22.95
N GLY A 61 6.29 1.55 -22.02
CA GLY A 61 5.71 1.77 -20.70
C GLY A 61 6.70 2.47 -19.75
N PRO A 62 6.19 3.11 -18.68
CA PRO A 62 7.05 3.62 -17.62
C PRO A 62 7.89 2.48 -17.03
N SER A 63 9.15 2.78 -16.69
CA SER A 63 10.01 1.81 -16.02
C SER A 63 9.40 1.39 -14.67
N PRO A 64 9.76 0.22 -14.12
CA PRO A 64 9.24 -0.24 -12.82
C PRO A 64 9.41 0.80 -11.71
N GLN A 65 10.53 1.52 -11.71
CA GLN A 65 10.82 2.59 -10.76
C GLN A 65 9.83 3.76 -10.87
N VAL A 66 9.40 4.10 -12.09
CA VAL A 66 8.37 5.14 -12.28
C VAL A 66 7.02 4.67 -11.71
N GLN A 67 6.69 3.39 -11.81
CA GLN A 67 5.44 2.87 -11.21
C GLN A 67 5.49 2.90 -9.69
N VAL A 68 6.64 2.61 -9.08
CA VAL A 68 6.86 2.82 -7.64
C VAL A 68 6.62 4.27 -7.26
N LEU A 69 7.18 5.24 -8.00
CA LEU A 69 6.99 6.67 -7.72
C LEU A 69 5.54 7.11 -7.86
N ILE A 70 4.82 6.60 -8.86
CA ILE A 70 3.38 6.83 -9.00
C ILE A 70 2.65 6.31 -7.77
N LYS A 71 2.95 5.08 -7.33
CA LYS A 71 2.30 4.49 -6.15
C LYS A 71 2.62 5.25 -4.86
N LEU A 72 3.88 5.66 -4.67
CA LEU A 72 4.28 6.50 -3.53
C LEU A 72 3.55 7.83 -3.52
N ASN A 73 3.31 8.45 -4.69
CA ASN A 73 2.52 9.68 -4.78
C ASN A 73 1.03 9.44 -4.46
N GLU A 74 0.46 8.32 -4.88
CA GLU A 74 -0.89 7.92 -4.49
C GLU A 74 -1.00 7.70 -2.97
N LEU A 75 -0.01 7.05 -2.35
CA LEU A 75 0.01 6.83 -0.91
C LEU A 75 0.22 8.15 -0.15
N ARG A 76 1.04 9.06 -0.69
CA ARG A 76 1.25 10.40 -0.13
C ARG A 76 -0.03 11.23 -0.08
N SER A 77 -0.87 11.17 -1.11
CA SER A 77 -2.17 11.87 -1.09
C SER A 77 -3.13 11.30 -0.04
N GLN A 78 -2.89 10.06 0.42
CA GLN A 78 -3.61 9.41 1.53
C GLN A 78 -2.96 9.69 2.90
N GLY A 79 -1.91 10.51 2.97
CA GLY A 79 -1.22 10.87 4.22
C GLY A 79 -0.07 9.95 4.62
N TRP A 80 0.34 9.01 3.77
CA TRP A 80 1.52 8.19 4.01
C TRP A 80 2.80 8.95 3.63
N THR A 81 3.84 8.81 4.44
CA THR A 81 5.13 9.45 4.20
C THR A 81 6.23 8.40 4.22
N VAL A 82 7.26 8.55 3.38
CA VAL A 82 8.38 7.60 3.36
C VAL A 82 9.26 7.86 4.58
N ALA A 83 9.31 6.89 5.49
CA ALA A 83 10.16 6.91 6.68
C ALA A 83 11.57 6.41 6.37
N GLN A 84 11.67 5.34 5.57
CA GLN A 84 12.94 4.73 5.20
C GLN A 84 12.89 4.12 3.81
N MET A 85 14.04 4.07 3.15
CA MET A 85 14.22 3.43 1.85
C MET A 85 15.47 2.54 1.90
N HIS A 86 15.37 1.35 1.33
CA HIS A 86 16.49 0.42 1.16
C HIS A 86 16.49 -0.13 -0.27
N ILE A 87 17.66 -0.13 -0.90
CA ILE A 87 17.88 -0.76 -2.21
C ILE A 87 18.92 -1.86 -2.02
N SER A 88 18.60 -3.06 -2.51
CA SER A 88 19.56 -4.15 -2.61
C SER A 88 19.80 -4.48 -4.08
N GLU A 89 21.07 -4.54 -4.45
CA GLU A 89 21.54 -4.95 -5.76
C GLU A 89 22.50 -6.12 -5.57
N TYR A 90 22.22 -7.24 -6.23
CA TYR A 90 23.09 -8.41 -6.23
C TYR A 90 23.30 -8.91 -7.65
N SER A 91 24.56 -9.27 -7.92
CA SER A 91 24.97 -9.91 -9.16
C SER A 91 25.26 -11.36 -8.86
N THR A 92 24.37 -12.24 -9.31
CA THR A 92 24.63 -13.68 -9.26
C THR A 92 25.24 -14.10 -10.59
N PRO A 93 26.45 -14.67 -10.62
CA PRO A 93 26.97 -15.28 -11.83
C PRO A 93 26.04 -16.43 -12.22
N ASP A 94 25.40 -16.36 -13.39
CA ASP A 94 24.59 -17.47 -13.88
C ASP A 94 25.55 -18.60 -14.31
N PRO A 95 25.53 -19.77 -13.64
CA PRO A 95 26.37 -20.91 -14.02
C PRO A 95 26.05 -21.42 -15.43
N SER A 96 24.87 -21.10 -15.97
CA SER A 96 24.41 -21.47 -17.32
C SER A 96 24.91 -20.49 -18.39
N PHE A 97 25.12 -19.22 -18.03
CA PHE A 97 25.55 -18.15 -18.93
C PHE A 97 26.63 -17.26 -18.28
N PRO A 98 27.89 -17.73 -18.19
CA PRO A 98 28.97 -17.07 -17.44
C PRO A 98 29.40 -15.69 -18.00
N LYS A 99 28.80 -15.20 -19.09
CA LYS A 99 29.15 -13.93 -19.74
C LYS A 99 28.21 -12.76 -19.38
N SER A 100 27.10 -13.02 -18.69
CA SER A 100 26.15 -11.98 -18.28
C SER A 100 25.67 -12.26 -16.86
N PRO A 101 26.17 -11.55 -15.83
CA PRO A 101 25.63 -11.69 -14.48
C PRO A 101 24.17 -11.23 -14.46
N ASP A 102 23.30 -12.00 -13.81
CA ASP A 102 21.94 -11.57 -13.54
C ASP A 102 21.98 -10.49 -12.47
N HIS A 103 21.71 -9.25 -12.90
CA HIS A 103 21.58 -8.10 -12.01
C HIS A 103 20.17 -8.10 -11.43
N THR A 104 20.09 -8.45 -10.16
CA THR A 104 18.83 -8.47 -9.44
C THR A 104 18.78 -7.25 -8.55
N ARG A 105 17.79 -6.39 -8.76
CA ARG A 105 17.55 -5.17 -7.98
C ARG A 105 16.20 -5.28 -7.30
N SER A 106 16.18 -5.02 -5.99
CA SER A 106 14.95 -4.89 -5.22
C SER A 106 14.98 -3.61 -4.40
N GLU A 107 13.82 -2.99 -4.26
CA GLU A 107 13.62 -1.74 -3.55
C GLU A 107 12.56 -1.92 -2.48
N THR A 108 12.87 -1.51 -1.26
CA THR A 108 11.95 -1.56 -0.11
C THR A 108 11.77 -0.15 0.42
N TYR A 109 10.52 0.27 0.60
CA TYR A 109 10.15 1.54 1.18
C TYR A 109 9.29 1.29 2.41
N LEU A 110 9.71 1.83 3.55
CA LEU A 110 8.91 1.90 4.75
C LEU A 110 8.16 3.23 4.74
N LEU A 111 6.83 3.15 4.82
CA LEU A 111 5.95 4.30 4.93
C LEU A 111 5.38 4.40 6.34
N GLU A 112 5.27 5.62 6.86
CA GLU A 112 4.61 5.93 8.12
C GLU A 112 3.40 6.84 7.90
N LYS A 113 2.37 6.64 8.70
CA LYS A 113 1.22 7.54 8.82
C LYS A 113 0.88 7.71 10.29
N ARG A 114 0.93 8.96 10.75
CA ARG A 114 0.71 9.37 12.14
C ARG A 114 -0.69 9.93 12.33
#